data_AF-A0AB37W604-F1
#
_entry.id   AF-A0AB37W604-F1
#
_cell.length_a   1.000
_cell.length_b   1.000
_cell.length_c   1.000
_cell.angle_alpha   90.00
_cell.angle_beta   90.00
_cell.angle_gamma   90.00
#
_symmetry.space_group_name_H-M   'P 1'
#
loop_
_entity.id
_entity.type
_entity.pdbx_description
1 polymer ?
#
loop_
_entity_poly.entity_id
_entity_poly.type
_entity_poly.pdbx_seq_one_letter_code
_entity_poly.pdbx_strand_id
1 'polypeptide(L)'
;MIFNKPWYPREPRTALCKLKHVLSRKTCLFIDGLDEYVGDHVELIEIIRDLSDTKNIKLCVSSRPWPCFEDAFGKDSTRKLYLQDLTRGDIREFVWGKLQHTPGFLVSSKKQHIYDKLISQIVDRAQGVFLWVFLVIRSLREGIANGDDLDTLHARLRELPSDLENFFKRLIESVDKVYRKSMAETFQVALRSTVPLRVTTYHCMENLEEDSVPYDTPPTAQIVEEIMIRKLNGRYKGLLEAVGMAGVRTVVFLHRTVRDYLQTKEMLDLFSAPLPIHFNAAERISQVLVVQAHNYPWLLRSKDIELFMLFTHHAEMETEHPSHSSIDQFRAVLLPLRAALNQSDADMIEVLVRHAHTSYLDYLARRDPFMLDKYQHSILLWLLDSGYNDRTQRVGTFSILKTLKWALDHGANPNQATAGGPTIFSVHLTSIAIAELQNECLSRSSEPIEGWKRVLLLLFDYGADINQALRTCEDYGWPFTPNVPEFACRRIKAYSNRLVEIYRIFFDHGLDPNVIPGHCKTSKVVHTLWESWLSDPITAEDFYLRGELIMLFLIRGADPRKAVSVIGNIIENKDTMWASTLRPAFDLAIQIQQQQSLTSRVSTLVAAISGYKLW
;
A
#
# COMPACT_ATOMS: atom_id res chain seq x y z
N MET A 1 -3.91 22.02 6.05
CA MET A 1 -4.08 20.60 5.65
C MET A 1 -2.69 19.98 5.63
N ILE A 2 -2.31 19.27 6.70
CA ILE A 2 -1.08 18.47 6.73
C ILE A 2 -1.54 17.03 6.54
N PHE A 3 -1.40 16.50 5.33
CA PHE A 3 -1.66 15.10 5.07
C PHE A 3 -0.42 14.30 5.50
N ASN A 4 -0.42 13.78 6.73
CA ASN A 4 0.58 12.81 7.23
C ASN A 4 0.38 11.41 6.61
N LYS A 5 0.27 11.33 5.28
CA LYS A 5 0.37 10.05 4.57
C LYS A 5 1.78 9.95 3.98
N PRO A 6 2.59 8.94 4.38
CA PRO A 6 3.83 8.66 3.67
C PRO A 6 3.55 8.43 2.18
N TRP A 7 4.48 8.86 1.33
CA TRP A 7 4.38 8.68 -0.11
C TRP A 7 4.58 7.21 -0.46
N TYR A 8 3.50 6.50 -0.78
CA TYR A 8 3.60 5.12 -1.25
C TYR A 8 4.04 5.08 -2.73
N PRO A 9 4.86 4.10 -3.16
CA PRO A 9 5.57 4.15 -4.45
C PRO A 9 4.71 4.35 -5.71
N ARG A 10 3.45 3.91 -5.70
CA ARG A 10 2.61 3.84 -6.91
C ARG A 10 1.93 5.17 -7.29
N GLU A 11 1.45 5.94 -6.32
CA GLU A 11 0.62 7.13 -6.60
C GLU A 11 1.43 8.33 -7.12
N PRO A 12 2.53 8.75 -6.46
CA PRO A 12 3.28 9.92 -6.87
C PRO A 12 4.06 9.67 -8.16
N ARG A 13 4.65 8.48 -8.33
CA ARG A 13 5.40 8.13 -9.54
C ARG A 13 4.53 8.18 -10.79
N THR A 14 3.34 7.58 -10.73
CA THR A 14 2.40 7.59 -11.85
C THR A 14 1.95 9.01 -12.17
N ALA A 15 1.68 9.83 -11.15
CA ALA A 15 1.32 11.22 -11.32
C ALA A 15 2.46 12.04 -11.97
N LEU A 16 3.68 11.92 -11.42
CA LEU A 16 4.89 12.60 -11.91
C LEU A 16 5.23 12.21 -13.34
N CYS A 17 5.20 10.93 -13.70
CA CYS A 17 5.43 10.48 -15.08
C CYS A 17 4.35 10.99 -16.04
N LYS A 18 3.07 10.99 -15.64
CA LYS A 18 1.97 11.50 -16.48
C LYS A 18 2.06 13.01 -16.72
N LEU A 19 2.56 13.78 -15.74
CA LEU A 19 2.70 15.24 -15.87
C LEU A 19 3.59 15.64 -17.06
N LYS A 20 4.58 14.82 -17.43
CA LYS A 20 5.44 15.06 -18.61
C LYS A 20 4.65 15.17 -19.93
N HIS A 21 3.54 14.44 -20.04
CA HIS A 21 2.76 14.34 -21.28
C HIS A 21 1.56 15.30 -21.34
N VAL A 22 1.15 15.86 -20.20
CA VAL A 22 -0.08 16.67 -20.08
C VAL A 22 0.22 18.17 -20.04
N LEU A 23 1.42 18.58 -19.64
CA LEU A 23 1.75 19.99 -19.41
C LEU A 23 2.31 20.68 -20.67
N SER A 24 1.43 21.27 -21.48
CA SER A 24 1.82 22.16 -22.59
C SER A 24 2.17 23.59 -22.15
N ARG A 25 2.01 23.92 -20.85
CA ARG A 25 2.20 25.25 -20.27
C ARG A 25 3.41 25.30 -19.33
N LYS A 26 3.97 26.51 -19.14
CA LYS A 26 4.99 26.79 -18.12
C LYS A 26 4.43 26.46 -16.74
N THR A 27 5.01 25.47 -16.08
CA THR A 27 4.55 24.91 -14.80
C THR A 27 5.69 24.95 -13.79
N CYS A 28 5.40 25.36 -12.56
CA CYS A 28 6.34 25.27 -11.43
C CYS A 28 5.77 24.31 -10.40
N LEU A 29 6.51 23.27 -10.04
CA LEU A 29 6.12 22.27 -9.05
C LEU A 29 6.90 22.50 -7.75
N PHE A 30 6.18 22.50 -6.63
CA PHE A 30 6.74 22.54 -5.30
C PHE A 30 6.51 21.17 -4.67
N ILE A 31 7.60 20.44 -4.40
CA ILE A 31 7.55 19.09 -3.83
C ILE A 31 8.20 19.15 -2.45
N ASP A 32 7.37 19.04 -1.42
CA ASP A 32 7.81 19.13 -0.04
C ASP A 32 8.14 17.74 0.53
N GLY A 33 9.30 17.61 1.17
CA GLY A 33 9.71 16.44 1.95
C GLY A 33 10.06 15.21 1.12
N LEU A 34 11.05 15.29 0.21
CA LEU A 34 11.51 14.11 -0.54
C LEU A 34 12.03 12.98 0.37
N ASP A 35 12.56 13.32 1.55
CA ASP A 35 13.01 12.36 2.57
C ASP A 35 11.86 11.59 3.24
N GLU A 36 10.60 11.98 2.99
CA GLU A 36 9.42 11.27 3.47
C GLU A 36 8.94 10.17 2.50
N TYR A 37 9.66 9.99 1.39
CA TYR A 37 9.38 8.96 0.42
C TYR A 37 9.70 7.57 0.98
N VAL A 38 8.69 6.71 1.05
CA VAL A 38 8.85 5.33 1.51
C VAL A 38 9.11 4.45 0.29
N GLY A 39 10.39 4.37 -0.12
CA GLY A 39 10.84 3.60 -1.27
C GLY A 39 12.34 3.81 -1.59
N ASP A 40 12.72 3.47 -2.82
CA ASP A 40 14.07 3.68 -3.33
C ASP A 40 14.31 5.17 -3.65
N HIS A 41 15.13 5.82 -2.83
CA HIS A 41 15.48 7.23 -2.99
C HIS A 41 16.29 7.50 -4.27
N VAL A 42 17.04 6.52 -4.78
CA VAL A 42 17.78 6.65 -6.04
C VAL A 42 16.80 6.75 -7.21
N GLU A 43 15.77 5.90 -7.22
CA GLU A 43 14.70 5.97 -8.22
C GLU A 43 13.94 7.30 -8.15
N LEU A 44 13.64 7.79 -6.95
CA LEU A 44 13.00 9.10 -6.78
C LEU A 44 13.86 10.23 -7.36
N ILE A 45 15.17 10.22 -7.08
CA ILE A 45 16.12 11.20 -7.62
C ILE A 45 16.14 11.16 -9.15
N GLU A 46 16.14 9.98 -9.75
CA GLU A 46 16.06 9.82 -11.21
C GLU A 46 14.79 10.46 -11.77
N ILE A 47 13.61 10.19 -11.17
CA ILE A 47 12.33 10.76 -11.58
C ILE A 47 12.34 12.30 -11.49
N ILE A 48 12.90 12.86 -10.41
CA ILE A 48 12.98 14.31 -10.21
C ILE A 48 13.89 14.96 -11.26
N ARG A 49 15.05 14.36 -11.58
CA ARG A 49 15.94 14.85 -12.65
C ARG A 49 15.25 14.85 -14.00
N ASP A 50 14.63 13.73 -14.33
CA ASP A 50 13.83 13.53 -15.52
C ASP A 50 12.73 14.59 -15.71
N LEU A 51 12.07 14.99 -14.62
CA LEU A 51 11.10 16.07 -14.63
C LEU A 51 11.73 17.44 -14.81
N SER A 52 12.88 17.67 -14.18
CA SER A 52 13.61 18.93 -14.29
C SER A 52 14.13 19.19 -15.72
N ASP A 53 14.40 18.13 -16.48
CA ASP A 53 14.83 18.20 -17.88
C ASP A 53 13.67 18.44 -18.85
N THR A 54 12.42 18.32 -18.38
CA THR A 54 11.24 18.54 -19.21
C THR A 54 11.04 20.02 -19.51
N LYS A 55 10.97 20.39 -20.79
CA LYS A 55 10.74 21.77 -21.23
C LYS A 55 9.47 22.33 -20.59
N ASN A 56 9.56 23.57 -20.09
CA ASN A 56 8.49 24.30 -19.41
C ASN A 56 8.18 23.86 -17.97
N ILE A 57 8.92 22.92 -17.38
CA ILE A 57 8.78 22.57 -15.96
C ILE A 57 9.90 23.22 -15.15
N LYS A 58 9.54 23.83 -14.02
CA LYS A 58 10.47 24.24 -12.95
C LYS A 58 10.15 23.45 -11.69
N LEU A 59 11.17 23.07 -10.94
CA LEU A 59 11.01 22.34 -9.68
C LEU A 59 11.61 23.16 -8.54
N CYS A 60 10.90 23.19 -7.42
CA CYS A 60 11.42 23.55 -6.11
C CYS A 60 11.13 22.35 -5.20
N VAL A 61 12.18 21.72 -4.70
CA VAL A 61 12.06 20.51 -3.87
C VAL A 61 12.68 20.77 -2.50
N SER A 62 12.11 20.18 -1.45
CA SER A 62 12.67 20.23 -0.10
C SER A 62 12.99 18.81 0.39
N SER A 63 14.03 18.69 1.22
CA SER A 63 14.39 17.44 1.89
C SER A 63 15.25 17.72 3.13
N ARG A 64 15.38 16.74 4.03
CA ARG A 64 16.51 16.71 4.99
C ARG A 64 17.84 16.66 4.22
N PRO A 65 18.95 17.14 4.80
CA PRO A 65 20.27 17.11 4.18
C PRO A 65 20.87 15.69 4.22
N TRP A 66 20.13 14.70 3.70
CA TRP A 66 20.60 13.34 3.55
C TRP A 66 21.64 13.27 2.43
N PRO A 67 22.69 12.44 2.57
CA PRO A 67 23.78 12.37 1.60
C PRO A 67 23.31 12.17 0.16
N CYS A 68 22.31 11.30 -0.08
CA CYS A 68 21.80 11.05 -1.43
C CYS A 68 21.22 12.29 -2.11
N PHE A 69 20.54 13.18 -1.39
CA PHE A 69 19.98 14.41 -1.93
C PHE A 69 21.03 15.51 -2.08
N GLU A 70 21.96 15.61 -1.14
CA GLU A 70 23.11 16.54 -1.24
C GLU A 70 24.01 16.18 -2.44
N ASP A 71 24.31 14.90 -2.64
CA ASP A 71 25.08 14.43 -3.78
C ASP A 71 24.34 14.68 -5.10
N ALA A 72 23.02 14.56 -5.09
CA ALA A 72 22.20 14.66 -6.29
C ALA A 72 21.91 16.10 -6.73
N PHE A 73 21.61 16.99 -5.78
CA PHE A 73 21.10 18.34 -6.02
C PHE A 73 21.93 19.44 -5.35
N GLY A 74 22.80 19.10 -4.40
CA GLY A 74 23.54 20.05 -3.56
C GLY A 74 24.85 20.59 -4.15
N LYS A 75 25.26 20.14 -5.35
CA LYS A 75 26.52 20.54 -6.01
C LYS A 75 26.54 22.00 -6.47
N ASP A 76 25.38 22.56 -6.83
CA ASP A 76 25.25 23.97 -7.23
C ASP A 76 24.70 24.81 -6.08
N SER A 77 25.56 25.64 -5.48
CA SER A 77 25.19 26.50 -4.35
C SER A 77 24.16 27.57 -4.71
N THR A 78 24.01 27.92 -6.00
CA THR A 78 23.03 28.92 -6.45
C THR A 78 21.61 28.36 -6.56
N ARG A 79 21.47 27.03 -6.50
CA ARG A 79 20.19 26.31 -6.64
C ARG A 79 19.76 25.60 -5.37
N LYS A 80 20.42 25.86 -4.25
CA LYS A 80 20.07 25.31 -2.94
C LYS A 80 19.94 26.39 -1.89
N LEU A 81 19.05 26.19 -0.94
CA LEU A 81 18.84 27.06 0.21
C LEU A 81 18.78 26.18 1.46
N TYR A 82 19.60 26.51 2.45
CA TYR A 82 19.49 25.93 3.78
C TYR A 82 18.55 26.79 4.61
N LEU A 83 17.34 26.28 4.88
CA LEU A 83 16.32 27.05 5.58
C LEU A 83 16.78 27.49 6.97
N GLN A 84 17.57 26.67 7.69
CA GLN A 84 18.06 27.03 9.02
C GLN A 84 18.91 28.31 9.04
N ASP A 85 19.53 28.68 7.92
CA ASP A 85 20.36 29.88 7.82
C ASP A 85 19.52 31.14 7.51
N LEU A 86 18.26 30.96 7.11
CA LEU A 86 17.37 32.01 6.63
C LEU A 86 16.24 32.37 7.61
N THR A 87 16.05 31.61 8.68
CA THR A 87 14.91 31.78 9.61
C THR A 87 15.17 32.72 10.79
N ARG A 88 16.37 33.28 10.94
CA ARG A 88 16.74 34.11 12.11
C ARG A 88 15.81 35.31 12.32
N GLY A 89 15.46 36.01 11.25
CA GLY A 89 14.55 37.16 11.28
C GLY A 89 13.14 36.76 11.73
N ASP A 90 12.60 35.72 11.10
CA ASP A 90 11.26 35.18 11.40
C ASP A 90 11.16 34.66 12.84
N ILE A 91 12.21 33.97 13.34
CA ILE A 91 12.28 33.51 14.72
C ILE A 91 12.24 34.69 15.68
N ARG A 92 12.98 35.77 15.40
CA ARG A 92 12.98 36.98 16.25
C ARG A 92 11.58 37.57 16.36
N GLU A 93 10.92 37.74 15.22
CA GLU A 93 9.57 38.29 15.15
C GLU A 93 8.55 37.38 15.86
N PHE A 94 8.63 36.07 15.61
CA PHE A 94 7.77 35.08 16.25
C PHE A 94 7.92 35.09 17.78
N VAL A 95 9.16 35.05 18.28
CA VAL A 95 9.45 35.08 19.73
C VAL A 95 8.89 36.35 20.35
N TRP A 96 9.17 37.50 19.74
CA TRP A 96 8.68 38.78 20.22
C TRP A 96 7.15 38.80 20.32
N GLY A 97 6.46 38.45 19.23
CA GLY A 97 5.00 38.43 19.19
C GLY A 97 4.40 37.49 20.23
N LYS A 98 4.94 36.27 20.39
CA LYS A 98 4.41 35.30 21.36
C LYS A 98 4.61 35.74 22.82
N LEU A 99 5.75 36.34 23.16
CA LEU A 99 5.99 36.84 24.51
C LEU A 99 5.10 38.05 24.81
N GLN A 100 4.99 39.01 23.88
CA GLN A 100 4.18 40.22 24.05
C GLN A 100 2.70 39.91 24.32
N HIS A 101 2.15 38.86 23.72
CA HIS A 101 0.76 38.44 23.91
C HIS A 101 0.54 37.49 25.10
N THR A 102 1.55 37.25 25.94
CA THR A 102 1.41 36.36 27.10
C THR A 102 0.85 37.12 28.31
N PRO A 103 -0.24 36.66 28.94
CA PRO A 103 -0.74 37.25 30.19
C PRO A 103 0.36 37.25 31.27
N GLY A 104 0.55 38.37 31.97
CA GLY A 104 1.66 38.56 32.90
C GLY A 104 2.93 39.17 32.26
N PHE A 105 2.94 39.38 30.94
CA PHE A 105 4.02 40.11 30.28
C PHE A 105 3.94 41.61 30.61
N LEU A 106 4.64 42.02 31.66
CA LEU A 106 4.63 43.38 32.19
C LEU A 106 5.65 44.27 31.47
N VAL A 107 5.34 44.67 30.23
CA VAL A 107 6.19 45.60 29.47
C VAL A 107 5.33 46.71 28.86
N SER A 108 5.50 47.94 29.37
CA SER A 108 5.20 49.13 28.57
C SER A 108 6.18 49.17 27.39
N SER A 109 5.72 49.57 26.21
CA SER A 109 6.52 49.68 24.97
C SER A 109 7.84 50.45 25.09
N LYS A 110 8.04 51.20 26.18
CA LYS A 110 9.30 51.88 26.56
C LYS A 110 10.41 50.97 27.14
N LYS A 111 10.14 49.69 27.46
CA LYS A 111 11.10 48.73 28.05
C LYS A 111 11.49 47.56 27.13
N GLN A 112 11.28 47.73 25.82
CA GLN A 112 11.61 46.77 24.75
C GLN A 112 13.04 46.17 24.86
N HIS A 113 14.02 47.04 25.09
CA HIS A 113 15.45 46.72 25.14
C HIS A 113 15.83 45.69 26.20
N ILE A 114 15.00 45.51 27.24
CA ILE A 114 15.28 44.57 28.32
C ILE A 114 15.09 43.12 27.83
N TYR A 115 14.10 42.88 26.96
CA TYR A 115 13.83 41.55 26.40
C TYR A 115 14.67 41.24 25.15
N ASP A 116 15.24 42.25 24.50
CA ASP A 116 16.08 42.05 23.31
C ASP A 116 17.24 41.09 23.53
N LYS A 117 17.82 41.07 24.74
CA LYS A 117 18.88 40.11 25.11
C LYS A 117 18.35 38.69 25.18
N LEU A 118 17.19 38.47 25.81
CA LEU A 118 16.54 37.17 25.90
C LEU A 118 16.17 36.65 24.51
N ILE A 119 15.57 37.50 23.67
CA ILE A 119 15.19 37.16 22.31
C ILE A 119 16.42 36.80 21.47
N SER A 120 17.49 37.58 21.55
CA SER A 120 18.71 37.31 20.79
C SER A 120 19.34 35.98 21.22
N GLN A 121 19.34 35.66 22.51
CA GLN A 121 19.78 34.35 23.01
C GLN A 121 18.91 33.21 22.46
N ILE A 122 17.60 33.38 22.37
CA ILE A 122 16.69 32.37 21.78
C ILE A 122 17.02 32.19 20.30
N VAL A 123 17.14 33.28 19.54
CA VAL A 123 17.46 33.24 18.10
C VAL A 123 18.81 32.55 17.84
N ASP A 124 19.82 32.84 18.65
CA ASP A 124 21.14 32.24 18.51
C ASP A 124 21.15 30.77 18.89
N ARG A 125 20.46 30.38 19.96
CA ARG A 125 20.40 28.98 20.38
C ARG A 125 19.49 28.11 19.52
N ALA A 126 18.53 28.71 18.83
CA ALA A 126 17.61 28.00 17.95
C ALA A 126 18.29 27.32 16.76
N GLN A 127 19.45 27.83 16.31
CA GLN A 127 20.15 27.32 15.13
C GLN A 127 19.20 27.14 13.93
N GLY A 128 18.25 28.05 13.78
CA GLY A 128 17.24 28.04 12.72
C GLY A 128 16.06 27.07 12.90
N VAL A 129 16.00 26.30 13.99
CA VAL A 129 15.00 25.25 14.22
C VAL A 129 13.75 25.78 14.94
N PHE A 130 12.68 26.03 14.19
CA PHE A 130 11.41 26.56 14.72
C PHE A 130 10.77 25.66 15.79
N LEU A 131 10.89 24.34 15.69
CA LEU A 131 10.34 23.42 16.70
C LEU A 131 10.99 23.65 18.07
N TRP A 132 12.30 23.88 18.10
CA TRP A 132 13.02 24.19 19.33
C TRP A 132 12.51 25.51 19.93
N VAL A 133 12.38 26.55 19.10
CA VAL A 133 11.84 27.85 19.50
C VAL A 133 10.43 27.71 20.08
N PHE A 134 9.57 26.91 19.44
CA PHE A 134 8.22 26.66 19.93
C PHE A 134 8.22 26.06 21.34
N LEU A 135 9.05 25.04 21.59
CA LEU A 135 9.17 24.40 22.90
C LEU A 135 9.72 25.35 23.97
N VAL A 136 10.74 26.14 23.61
CA VAL A 136 11.33 27.17 24.48
C VAL A 136 10.30 28.23 24.84
N ILE A 137 9.55 28.74 23.86
CA ILE A 137 8.52 29.74 24.11
C ILE A 137 7.42 29.18 24.99
N ARG A 138 7.02 27.92 24.82
CA ARG A 138 6.06 27.28 25.73
C ARG A 138 6.58 27.26 27.17
N SER A 139 7.86 26.92 27.35
CA SER A 139 8.53 26.98 28.66
C SER A 139 8.55 28.41 29.22
N LEU A 140 8.98 29.41 28.44
CA LEU A 140 9.06 30.79 28.94
C LEU A 140 7.68 31.38 29.27
N ARG A 141 6.63 31.02 28.51
CA ARG A 141 5.26 31.48 28.78
C ARG A 141 4.71 30.92 30.09
N GLU A 142 5.05 29.68 30.43
CA GLU A 142 4.72 29.10 31.74
C GLU A 142 5.43 29.86 32.87
N GLY A 143 6.71 30.18 32.70
CA GLY A 143 7.45 31.00 33.66
C GLY A 143 6.82 32.39 33.87
N ILE A 144 6.46 33.07 32.78
CA ILE A 144 5.76 34.36 32.84
C ILE A 144 4.42 34.24 33.57
N ALA A 145 3.64 33.19 33.29
CA ALA A 145 2.38 32.94 33.97
C ALA A 145 2.55 32.66 35.48
N ASN A 146 3.69 32.10 35.87
CA ASN A 146 4.08 31.89 37.27
C ASN A 146 4.69 33.13 37.94
N GLY A 147 4.90 34.22 37.19
CA GLY A 147 5.46 35.46 37.71
C GLY A 147 6.99 35.51 37.73
N ASP A 148 7.67 34.64 36.97
CA ASP A 148 9.14 34.64 36.86
C ASP A 148 9.66 36.00 36.39
N ASP A 149 10.70 36.51 37.03
CA ASP A 149 11.44 37.67 36.58
C ASP A 149 12.35 37.34 35.38
N LEU A 150 12.92 38.37 34.76
CA LEU A 150 13.78 38.22 33.58
C LEU A 150 15.03 37.38 33.83
N ASP A 151 15.62 37.46 35.02
CA ASP A 151 16.81 36.68 35.38
C ASP A 151 16.47 35.20 35.50
N THR A 152 15.30 34.89 36.05
CA THR A 152 14.74 33.53 36.13
C THR A 152 14.39 33.01 34.73
N LEU A 153 13.81 33.82 33.85
CA LEU A 153 13.56 33.44 32.45
C LEU A 153 14.88 33.15 31.70
N HIS A 154 15.93 33.95 31.92
CA HIS A 154 17.26 33.68 31.40
C HIS A 154 17.86 32.38 31.97
N ALA A 155 17.68 32.11 33.26
CA ALA A 155 18.10 30.85 33.87
C ALA A 155 17.38 29.65 33.25
N ARG A 156 16.04 29.73 33.12
CA ARG A 156 15.22 28.71 32.46
C ARG A 156 15.70 28.43 31.04
N LEU A 157 15.97 29.48 30.25
CA LEU A 157 16.52 29.34 28.90
C LEU A 157 17.89 28.66 28.89
N ARG A 158 18.78 28.98 29.86
CA ARG A 158 20.12 28.39 29.93
C ARG A 158 20.07 26.88 30.16
N GLU A 159 19.16 26.41 31.00
CA GLU A 159 19.01 24.98 31.30
C GLU A 159 18.41 24.16 30.16
N LEU A 160 17.67 24.79 29.24
CA LEU A 160 17.09 24.07 28.12
C LEU A 160 18.19 23.58 27.18
N PRO A 161 18.21 22.29 26.79
CA PRO A 161 19.18 21.77 25.82
C PRO A 161 19.06 22.47 24.48
N SER A 162 20.16 22.64 23.74
CA SER A 162 20.14 23.25 22.40
C SER A 162 19.75 22.25 21.31
N ASP A 163 19.97 20.96 21.53
CA ASP A 163 19.55 19.90 20.62
C ASP A 163 18.14 19.39 20.98
N LEU A 164 17.38 18.96 19.97
CA LEU A 164 16.00 18.51 20.15
C LEU A 164 15.90 17.19 20.91
N GLU A 165 16.86 16.27 20.75
CA GLU A 165 16.82 14.95 21.36
C GLU A 165 16.92 15.03 22.90
N ASN A 166 17.93 15.72 23.42
CA ASN A 166 18.06 15.98 24.85
C ASN A 166 16.90 16.84 25.38
N PHE A 167 16.34 17.73 24.57
CA PHE A 167 15.14 18.48 24.95
C PHE A 167 13.96 17.52 25.16
N PHE A 168 13.68 16.64 24.20
CA PHE A 168 12.61 15.63 24.33
C PHE A 168 12.87 14.70 25.51
N LYS A 169 14.11 14.25 25.70
CA LYS A 169 14.51 13.45 26.87
C LYS A 169 14.13 14.14 28.17
N ARG A 170 14.54 15.41 28.34
CA ARG A 170 14.20 16.21 29.53
C ARG A 170 12.68 16.33 29.73
N LEU A 171 11.92 16.55 28.65
CA LEU A 171 10.46 16.61 28.74
C LEU A 171 9.87 15.29 29.24
N ILE A 172 10.31 14.16 28.70
CA ILE A 172 9.79 12.83 29.06
C ILE A 172 10.20 12.46 30.48
N GLU A 173 11.44 12.75 30.88
CA GLU A 173 11.93 12.51 32.25
C GLU A 173 11.22 13.38 33.30
N SER A 174 10.77 14.59 32.90
CA SER A 174 9.99 15.50 33.75
C SER A 174 8.52 15.09 33.96
N VAL A 175 8.08 13.96 33.37
CA VAL A 175 6.75 13.41 33.61
C VAL A 175 6.72 12.70 34.97
N ASP A 176 5.73 13.07 35.79
CA ASP A 176 5.52 12.48 37.11
C ASP A 176 5.41 10.96 37.04
N LYS A 177 6.00 10.28 38.02
CA LYS A 177 6.09 8.81 38.06
C LYS A 177 4.73 8.13 37.90
N VAL A 178 3.68 8.72 38.47
CA VAL A 178 2.30 8.22 38.42
C VAL A 178 1.75 8.14 36.99
N TYR A 179 2.23 8.97 36.05
CA TYR A 179 1.76 8.98 34.66
C TYR A 179 2.65 8.18 33.72
N ARG A 180 3.80 7.64 34.17
CA ARG A 180 4.78 7.00 33.28
C ARG A 180 4.25 5.76 32.57
N LYS A 181 3.43 4.95 33.24
CA LYS A 181 2.77 3.79 32.63
C LYS A 181 1.82 4.25 31.49
N SER A 182 0.87 5.14 31.79
CA SER A 182 -0.09 5.64 30.78
C SER A 182 0.59 6.38 29.62
N MET A 183 1.66 7.15 29.92
CA MET A 183 2.49 7.81 28.92
C MET A 183 3.15 6.79 28.00
N ALA A 184 3.78 5.76 28.56
CA ALA A 184 4.43 4.71 27.79
C ALA A 184 3.44 3.96 26.90
N GLU A 185 2.28 3.55 27.42
CA GLU A 185 1.21 2.92 26.62
C GLU A 185 0.75 3.85 25.48
N THR A 186 0.51 5.13 25.79
CA THR A 186 0.10 6.14 24.80
C THR A 186 1.12 6.30 23.68
N PHE A 187 2.41 6.42 24.01
CA PHE A 187 3.45 6.56 22.99
C PHE A 187 3.63 5.27 22.18
N GLN A 188 3.63 4.09 22.81
CA GLN A 188 3.74 2.83 22.07
C GLN A 188 2.56 2.64 21.10
N VAL A 189 1.33 2.96 21.52
CA VAL A 189 0.15 2.93 20.65
C VAL A 189 0.25 3.96 19.51
N ALA A 190 0.63 5.20 19.82
CA ALA A 190 0.78 6.25 18.81
C ALA A 190 1.88 5.92 17.78
N LEU A 191 2.99 5.33 18.22
CA LEU A 191 4.11 4.91 17.39
C LEU A 191 3.74 3.72 16.50
N ARG A 192 3.00 2.76 17.08
CA ARG A 192 2.55 1.56 16.38
C ARG A 192 1.53 1.87 15.30
N SER A 193 0.70 2.89 15.50
CA SER A 193 -0.34 3.22 14.54
C SER A 193 0.21 3.83 13.25
N THR A 194 -0.17 3.24 12.11
CA THR A 194 0.18 3.76 10.77
C THR A 194 -0.72 4.93 10.36
N VAL A 195 -1.83 5.14 11.06
CA VAL A 195 -2.78 6.24 10.86
C VAL A 195 -3.08 6.95 12.18
N PRO A 196 -3.37 8.26 12.19
CA PRO A 196 -3.79 8.96 13.40
C PRO A 196 -5.05 8.33 14.01
N LEU A 197 -4.97 7.89 15.27
CA LEU A 197 -6.11 7.36 16.03
C LEU A 197 -6.94 8.51 16.61
N ARG A 198 -8.22 8.28 16.88
CA ARG A 198 -9.09 9.33 17.46
C ARG A 198 -8.65 9.65 18.87
N VAL A 199 -8.90 10.88 19.32
CA VAL A 199 -8.66 11.29 20.71
C VAL A 199 -9.48 10.42 21.67
N THR A 200 -10.71 10.04 21.29
CA THR A 200 -11.55 9.10 22.04
C THR A 200 -10.92 7.70 22.17
N THR A 201 -10.10 7.27 21.22
CA THR A 201 -9.35 6.00 21.30
C THR A 201 -8.43 6.02 22.52
N TYR A 202 -7.63 7.07 22.70
CA TYR A 202 -6.72 7.18 23.84
C TYR A 202 -7.46 7.35 25.17
N HIS A 203 -8.64 8.00 25.16
CA HIS A 203 -9.48 8.06 26.35
C HIS A 203 -9.99 6.67 26.75
N CYS A 204 -10.55 5.90 25.80
CA CYS A 204 -10.98 4.53 26.03
C CYS A 204 -9.83 3.65 26.52
N MET A 205 -8.60 3.87 26.03
CA MET A 205 -7.42 3.14 26.47
C MET A 205 -7.10 3.33 27.96
N GLU A 206 -7.21 4.56 28.48
CA GLU A 206 -6.98 4.82 29.90
C GLU A 206 -8.07 4.23 30.81
N ASN A 207 -9.24 3.93 30.25
CA ASN A 207 -10.44 3.48 30.97
C ASN A 207 -10.90 2.08 30.55
N LEU A 208 -9.99 1.22 30.05
CA LEU A 208 -10.33 -0.12 29.53
C LEU A 208 -10.97 -1.04 30.57
N GLU A 209 -10.71 -0.81 31.85
CA GLU A 209 -11.20 -1.61 32.97
C GLU A 209 -12.53 -1.09 33.54
N GLU A 210 -13.01 0.07 33.09
CA GLU A 210 -14.31 0.62 33.49
C GLU A 210 -15.45 -0.02 32.67
N ASP A 211 -16.63 -0.14 33.28
CA ASP A 211 -17.83 -0.63 32.58
C ASP A 211 -18.10 0.26 31.36
N SER A 212 -18.07 -0.35 30.17
CA SER A 212 -18.30 0.35 28.92
C SER A 212 -19.77 0.78 28.83
N VAL A 213 -20.03 2.08 28.85
CA VAL A 213 -21.37 2.64 28.66
C VAL A 213 -21.45 3.33 27.30
N PRO A 214 -22.46 3.02 26.46
CA PRO A 214 -22.73 3.78 25.26
C PRO A 214 -23.02 5.23 25.66
N TYR A 215 -22.19 6.15 25.20
CA TYR A 215 -22.64 7.54 25.13
C TYR A 215 -23.67 7.61 24.01
N ASP A 216 -24.58 8.60 24.02
CA ASP A 216 -25.62 8.73 22.99
C ASP A 216 -25.40 9.92 22.03
N THR A 217 -24.48 10.86 22.35
CA THR A 217 -24.38 12.13 21.61
C THR A 217 -22.96 12.63 21.32
N PRO A 218 -22.73 13.31 20.16
CA PRO A 218 -21.46 13.95 19.84
C PRO A 218 -20.93 15.00 20.85
N PRO A 219 -21.77 15.83 21.50
CA PRO A 219 -21.32 16.73 22.57
C PRO A 219 -20.58 16.01 23.70
N THR A 220 -20.98 14.79 24.05
CA THR A 220 -20.27 13.99 25.06
C THR A 220 -18.87 13.61 24.60
N ALA A 221 -18.71 13.23 23.31
CA ALA A 221 -17.41 12.96 22.73
C ALA A 221 -16.51 14.21 22.77
N GLN A 222 -17.04 15.41 22.51
CA GLN A 222 -16.26 16.65 22.59
C GLN A 222 -15.74 16.93 24.00
N ILE A 223 -16.56 16.71 25.03
CA ILE A 223 -16.13 16.86 26.43
C ILE A 223 -14.98 15.89 26.74
N VAL A 224 -15.11 14.64 26.32
CA VAL A 224 -14.08 13.61 26.46
C VAL A 224 -12.81 13.98 25.72
N GLU A 225 -12.92 14.53 24.50
CA GLU A 225 -11.77 15.03 23.76
C GLU A 225 -11.03 16.12 24.52
N GLU A 226 -11.73 17.11 25.06
CA GLU A 226 -11.10 18.21 25.81
C GLU A 226 -10.40 17.70 27.09
N ILE A 227 -10.97 16.70 27.77
CA ILE A 227 -10.32 16.02 28.90
C ILE A 227 -9.03 15.34 28.44
N MET A 228 -9.08 14.58 27.36
CA MET A 228 -7.91 13.86 26.85
C MET A 228 -6.84 14.82 26.32
N ILE A 229 -7.22 15.91 25.64
CA ILE A 229 -6.31 16.97 25.18
C ILE A 229 -5.56 17.60 26.36
N ARG A 230 -6.25 17.85 27.48
CA ARG A 230 -5.58 18.31 28.72
C ARG A 230 -4.57 17.30 29.22
N LYS A 231 -4.87 15.99 29.14
CA LYS A 231 -3.92 14.93 29.52
C LYS A 231 -2.72 14.87 28.57
N LEU A 232 -2.93 14.91 27.25
CA LEU A 232 -1.84 14.94 26.26
C LEU A 232 -0.89 16.13 26.51
N ASN A 233 -1.45 17.31 26.80
CA ASN A 233 -0.67 18.51 27.07
C ASN A 233 0.03 18.48 28.44
N GLY A 234 -0.70 18.14 29.51
CA GLY A 234 -0.20 18.19 30.88
C GLY A 234 0.68 17.00 31.26
N ARG A 235 0.18 15.77 31.00
CA ARG A 235 0.85 14.52 31.41
C ARG A 235 1.92 14.09 30.42
N TYR A 236 1.70 14.30 29.12
CA TYR A 236 2.61 13.84 28.05
C TYR A 236 3.35 14.99 27.37
N LYS A 237 3.36 16.15 28.04
CA LYS A 237 4.10 17.37 27.68
C LYS A 237 3.81 17.84 26.25
N GLY A 238 2.62 17.57 25.69
CA GLY A 238 2.21 18.02 24.36
C GLY A 238 3.13 17.54 23.23
N LEU A 239 3.79 16.38 23.40
CA LEU A 239 4.51 15.72 22.31
C LEU A 239 3.54 15.06 21.30
N LEU A 240 2.29 14.90 21.72
CA LEU A 240 1.15 14.52 20.90
C LEU A 240 0.13 15.67 20.91
N GLU A 241 -0.49 15.93 19.77
CA GLU A 241 -1.47 16.98 19.57
C GLU A 241 -2.76 16.44 18.96
N ALA A 242 -3.89 17.03 19.35
CA ALA A 242 -5.18 16.74 18.74
C ALA A 242 -5.46 17.65 17.55
N VAL A 243 -5.79 17.06 16.41
CA VAL A 243 -6.06 17.78 15.15
C VAL A 243 -7.40 17.35 14.56
N GLY A 244 -8.03 18.26 13.81
CA GLY A 244 -9.30 18.02 13.13
C GLY A 244 -10.49 18.69 13.82
N MET A 245 -11.69 18.27 13.41
CA MET A 245 -12.95 18.82 13.90
C MET A 245 -13.31 18.24 15.28
N ALA A 246 -13.88 19.07 16.15
CA ALA A 246 -14.35 18.65 17.47
C ALA A 246 -15.37 17.50 17.37
N GLY A 247 -15.19 16.46 18.20
CA GLY A 247 -15.98 15.23 18.23
C GLY A 247 -15.43 14.11 17.34
N VAL A 248 -14.49 14.42 16.44
CA VAL A 248 -13.78 13.45 15.59
C VAL A 248 -12.28 13.74 15.51
N ARG A 249 -11.72 14.41 16.51
CA ARG A 249 -10.29 14.78 16.51
C ARG A 249 -9.42 13.53 16.54
N THR A 250 -8.26 13.62 15.91
CA THR A 250 -7.25 12.57 15.89
C THR A 250 -5.96 13.04 16.56
N VAL A 251 -5.19 12.12 17.09
CA VAL A 251 -3.92 12.41 17.75
C VAL A 251 -2.77 12.19 16.76
N VAL A 252 -1.94 13.20 16.62
CA VAL A 252 -0.72 13.18 15.81
C VAL A 252 0.48 13.56 16.67
N PHE A 253 1.69 13.20 16.23
CA PHE A 253 2.91 13.76 16.82
C PHE A 253 2.99 15.25 16.52
N LEU A 254 3.42 16.04 17.52
CA LEU A 254 3.69 17.47 17.38
C LEU A 254 4.55 17.77 16.14
N HIS A 255 5.54 16.90 15.88
CA HIS A 255 6.39 16.98 14.71
C HIS A 255 6.95 15.61 14.37
N ARG A 256 7.33 15.38 13.10
CA ARG A 256 7.99 14.13 12.67
C ARG A 256 9.25 13.81 13.47
N THR A 257 10.06 14.81 13.81
CA THR A 257 11.27 14.63 14.64
C THR A 257 10.96 14.08 16.03
N VAL A 258 9.78 14.39 16.58
CA VAL A 258 9.33 13.78 17.85
C VAL A 258 9.10 12.29 17.62
N ARG A 259 8.37 11.92 16.57
CA ARG A 259 8.14 10.51 16.22
C ARG A 259 9.46 9.76 16.03
N ASP A 260 10.37 10.31 15.23
CA ASP A 260 11.68 9.70 14.94
C ASP A 260 12.47 9.46 16.24
N TYR A 261 12.52 10.46 17.12
CA TYR A 261 13.22 10.34 18.41
C TYR A 261 12.58 9.28 19.31
N LEU A 262 11.25 9.24 19.38
CA LEU A 262 10.52 8.25 20.19
C LEU A 262 10.65 6.81 19.66
N GLN A 263 11.05 6.63 18.40
CA GLN A 263 11.34 5.31 17.79
C GLN A 263 12.77 4.82 18.05
N THR A 264 13.64 5.63 18.67
CA THR A 264 14.99 5.19 19.03
C THR A 264 14.94 4.06 20.04
N LYS A 265 15.94 3.17 20.00
CA LYS A 265 16.02 2.01 20.91
C LYS A 265 15.97 2.43 22.38
N GLU A 266 16.71 3.48 22.75
CA GLU A 266 16.70 4.02 24.11
C GLU A 266 15.29 4.38 24.59
N MET A 267 14.51 5.04 23.74
CA MET A 267 13.14 5.44 24.07
C MET A 267 12.18 4.25 24.11
N LEU A 268 12.31 3.30 23.19
CA LEU A 268 11.52 2.07 23.21
C LEU A 268 11.81 1.23 24.46
N ASP A 269 13.05 1.15 24.90
CA ASP A 269 13.45 0.49 26.15
C ASP A 269 12.86 1.23 27.37
N LEU A 270 12.92 2.57 27.38
CA LEU A 270 12.31 3.41 28.43
C LEU A 270 10.80 3.18 28.53
N PHE A 271 10.11 3.09 27.39
CA PHE A 271 8.66 2.85 27.34
C PHE A 271 8.28 1.41 27.62
N SER A 272 9.18 0.45 27.47
CA SER A 272 8.90 -0.94 27.81
C SER A 272 9.01 -1.20 29.32
N ALA A 273 9.90 -0.48 30.00
CA ALA A 273 10.16 -0.66 31.44
C ALA A 273 8.92 -0.57 32.37
N PRO A 274 7.97 0.37 32.21
CA PRO A 274 6.79 0.45 33.06
C PRO A 274 5.61 -0.46 32.61
N LEU A 275 5.76 -1.20 31.52
CA LEU A 275 4.69 -2.01 30.93
C LEU A 275 4.83 -3.50 31.26
N PRO A 276 3.76 -4.30 31.13
CA PRO A 276 3.87 -5.75 31.23
C PRO A 276 4.88 -6.33 30.25
N ILE A 277 5.56 -7.43 30.63
CA ILE A 277 6.61 -8.10 29.82
C ILE A 277 6.12 -8.46 28.42
N HIS A 278 4.83 -8.79 28.29
CA HIS A 278 4.20 -9.20 27.03
C HIS A 278 3.25 -8.13 26.48
N PHE A 279 3.47 -6.85 26.80
CA PHE A 279 2.66 -5.77 26.24
C PHE A 279 2.78 -5.76 24.71
N ASN A 280 1.66 -5.94 24.01
CA ASN A 280 1.59 -5.81 22.56
C ASN A 280 0.72 -4.58 22.19
N ALA A 281 1.33 -3.62 21.49
CA ALA A 281 0.64 -2.39 21.11
C ALA A 281 -0.49 -2.63 20.09
N ALA A 282 -0.35 -3.61 19.18
CA ALA A 282 -1.40 -3.94 18.22
C ALA A 282 -2.61 -4.57 18.92
N GLU A 283 -2.37 -5.49 19.86
CA GLU A 283 -3.42 -6.08 20.70
C GLU A 283 -4.14 -5.00 21.51
N ARG A 284 -3.38 -4.09 22.14
CA ARG A 284 -3.95 -2.97 22.89
C ARG A 284 -4.83 -2.10 21.99
N ILE A 285 -4.39 -1.75 20.78
CA ILE A 285 -5.21 -0.97 19.84
C ILE A 285 -6.50 -1.72 19.52
N SER A 286 -6.43 -3.02 19.24
CA SER A 286 -7.61 -3.84 18.93
C SER A 286 -8.62 -3.84 20.08
N GLN A 287 -8.18 -4.06 21.32
CA GLN A 287 -9.04 -4.02 22.51
C GLN A 287 -9.72 -2.65 22.67
N VAL A 288 -8.95 -1.57 22.49
CA VAL A 288 -9.47 -0.20 22.61
C VAL A 288 -10.47 0.14 21.52
N LEU A 289 -10.27 -0.35 20.30
CA LEU A 289 -11.21 -0.14 19.20
C LEU A 289 -12.56 -0.83 19.45
N VAL A 290 -12.58 -1.98 20.16
CA VAL A 290 -13.84 -2.61 20.63
C VAL A 290 -14.56 -1.69 21.60
N VAL A 291 -13.86 -1.22 22.63
CA VAL A 291 -14.46 -0.32 23.64
C VAL A 291 -14.94 0.98 23.02
N GLN A 292 -14.17 1.56 22.10
CA GLN A 292 -14.58 2.76 21.38
C GLN A 292 -15.83 2.51 20.52
N ALA A 293 -15.91 1.39 19.81
CA ALA A 293 -17.07 1.06 18.99
C ALA A 293 -18.32 0.89 19.86
N HIS A 294 -18.16 0.34 21.06
CA HIS A 294 -19.25 0.21 22.04
C HIS A 294 -19.67 1.55 22.64
N ASN A 295 -18.70 2.38 23.06
CA ASN A 295 -18.96 3.66 23.72
C ASN A 295 -19.43 4.76 22.76
N TYR A 296 -19.02 4.69 21.49
CA TYR A 296 -19.30 5.71 20.48
C TYR A 296 -19.71 5.10 19.12
N PRO A 297 -20.82 4.35 19.05
CA PRO A 297 -21.20 3.61 17.84
C PRO A 297 -21.41 4.50 16.61
N TRP A 298 -21.88 5.75 16.77
CA TRP A 298 -22.04 6.69 15.64
C TRP A 298 -20.72 7.17 15.03
N LEU A 299 -19.59 7.02 15.72
CA LEU A 299 -18.26 7.37 15.20
C LEU A 299 -17.73 6.30 14.24
N LEU A 300 -18.31 5.09 14.29
CA LEU A 300 -17.86 3.95 13.52
C LEU A 300 -18.12 4.16 12.03
N ARG A 301 -17.12 3.87 11.23
CA ARG A 301 -17.13 3.92 9.76
C ARG A 301 -16.47 2.66 9.21
N SER A 302 -16.67 2.35 7.93
CA SER A 302 -16.06 1.17 7.29
C SER A 302 -14.52 1.15 7.44
N LYS A 303 -13.86 2.32 7.44
CA LYS A 303 -12.41 2.43 7.66
C LYS A 303 -11.95 2.01 9.06
N ASP A 304 -12.82 2.10 10.07
CA ASP A 304 -12.49 1.68 11.44
C ASP A 304 -12.51 0.16 11.58
N ILE A 305 -13.36 -0.50 10.79
CA ILE A 305 -13.44 -1.97 10.72
C ILE A 305 -12.15 -2.50 10.07
N GLU A 306 -11.71 -1.87 8.98
CA GLU A 306 -10.40 -2.16 8.36
C GLU A 306 -9.25 -1.98 9.34
N LEU A 307 -9.28 -0.90 10.11
CA LEU A 307 -8.23 -0.59 11.09
C LEU A 307 -8.20 -1.62 12.21
N PHE A 308 -9.37 -2.00 12.73
CA PHE A 308 -9.51 -3.04 13.73
C PHE A 308 -8.93 -4.36 13.22
N MET A 309 -9.33 -4.79 12.01
CA MET A 309 -8.89 -6.06 11.43
C MET A 309 -7.39 -6.09 11.11
N LEU A 310 -6.81 -4.95 10.74
CA LEU A 310 -5.37 -4.82 10.57
C LEU A 310 -4.62 -5.05 11.89
N PHE A 311 -5.05 -4.40 12.98
CA PHE A 311 -4.36 -4.51 14.26
C PHE A 311 -4.60 -5.84 14.96
N THR A 312 -5.76 -6.49 14.79
CA THR A 312 -5.96 -7.85 15.29
C THR A 312 -5.06 -8.83 14.55
N HIS A 313 -4.88 -8.66 13.24
CA HIS A 313 -3.97 -9.52 12.47
C HIS A 313 -2.52 -9.33 12.92
N HIS A 314 -2.08 -8.09 13.07
CA HIS A 314 -0.76 -7.77 13.60
C HIS A 314 -0.54 -8.35 15.01
N ALA A 315 -1.54 -8.26 15.89
CA ALA A 315 -1.48 -8.84 17.22
C ALA A 315 -1.32 -10.36 17.15
N GLU A 316 -2.10 -11.05 16.31
CA GLU A 316 -2.01 -12.50 16.12
C GLU A 316 -0.63 -12.93 15.61
N MET A 317 -0.05 -12.19 14.65
CA MET A 317 1.28 -12.50 14.11
C MET A 317 2.41 -12.26 15.11
N GLU A 318 2.29 -11.27 15.99
CA GLU A 318 3.33 -10.93 16.96
C GLU A 318 3.23 -11.72 18.27
N THR A 319 2.01 -12.08 18.67
CA THR A 319 1.77 -12.85 19.89
C THR A 319 1.70 -14.35 19.65
N GLU A 320 1.49 -14.79 18.40
CA GLU A 320 1.15 -16.16 18.02
C GLU A 320 -0.18 -16.67 18.65
N HIS A 321 -0.97 -15.77 19.24
CA HIS A 321 -2.25 -16.07 19.86
C HIS A 321 -3.39 -15.39 19.11
N PRO A 322 -4.42 -16.15 18.68
CA PRO A 322 -5.49 -15.57 17.88
C PRO A 322 -6.46 -14.75 18.73
N SER A 323 -6.76 -13.52 18.30
CA SER A 323 -7.65 -12.58 19.00
C SER A 323 -9.15 -12.87 18.79
N HIS A 324 -9.56 -14.15 18.82
CA HIS A 324 -10.94 -14.58 18.51
C HIS A 324 -11.99 -13.85 19.37
N SER A 325 -11.70 -13.69 20.67
CA SER A 325 -12.60 -13.00 21.59
C SER A 325 -12.82 -11.53 21.23
N SER A 326 -11.76 -10.79 20.92
CA SER A 326 -11.87 -9.39 20.50
C SER A 326 -12.63 -9.25 19.19
N ILE A 327 -12.41 -10.16 18.23
CA ILE A 327 -13.16 -10.17 16.96
C ILE A 327 -14.64 -10.48 17.21
N ASP A 328 -14.96 -11.45 18.07
CA ASP A 328 -16.34 -11.77 18.45
C ASP A 328 -17.04 -10.57 19.13
N GLN A 329 -16.36 -9.90 20.07
CA GLN A 329 -16.87 -8.70 20.74
C GLN A 329 -17.11 -7.56 19.74
N PHE A 330 -16.17 -7.31 18.84
CA PHE A 330 -16.33 -6.27 17.81
C PHE A 330 -17.50 -6.58 16.88
N ARG A 331 -17.66 -7.85 16.47
CA ARG A 331 -18.79 -8.29 15.65
C ARG A 331 -20.13 -8.13 16.37
N ALA A 332 -20.18 -8.38 17.67
CA ALA A 332 -21.39 -8.15 18.47
C ALA A 332 -21.80 -6.67 18.49
N VAL A 333 -20.82 -5.76 18.59
CA VAL A 333 -21.05 -4.30 18.50
C VAL A 333 -21.52 -3.89 17.10
N LEU A 334 -21.00 -4.51 16.05
CA LEU A 334 -21.38 -4.22 14.67
C LEU A 334 -22.78 -4.71 14.30
N LEU A 335 -23.24 -5.82 14.89
CA LEU A 335 -24.51 -6.47 14.54
C LEU A 335 -25.72 -5.50 14.50
N PRO A 336 -25.97 -4.67 15.53
CA PRO A 336 -27.07 -3.69 15.49
C PRO A 336 -26.83 -2.52 14.51
N LEU A 337 -25.58 -2.27 14.09
CA LEU A 337 -25.20 -1.14 13.24
C LEU A 337 -25.13 -1.50 11.75
N ARG A 338 -25.27 -2.77 11.39
CA ARG A 338 -25.11 -3.29 10.02
C ARG A 338 -25.90 -2.51 8.97
N ALA A 339 -27.17 -2.23 9.24
CA ALA A 339 -28.02 -1.48 8.31
C ALA A 339 -27.51 -0.04 8.08
N ALA A 340 -27.05 0.63 9.15
CA ALA A 340 -26.52 2.00 9.06
C ALA A 340 -25.13 2.06 8.39
N LEU A 341 -24.34 0.99 8.53
CA LEU A 341 -23.01 0.87 7.93
C LEU A 341 -23.03 0.26 6.52
N ASN A 342 -24.21 -0.07 6.00
CA ASN A 342 -24.40 -0.84 4.75
C ASN A 342 -23.55 -2.12 4.73
N GLN A 343 -23.52 -2.87 5.83
CA GLN A 343 -22.74 -4.10 5.96
C GLN A 343 -23.62 -5.35 5.99
N SER A 344 -23.27 -6.31 5.13
CA SER A 344 -23.76 -7.68 5.12
C SER A 344 -22.81 -8.63 5.86
N ASP A 345 -23.26 -9.86 6.12
CA ASP A 345 -22.34 -10.91 6.60
C ASP A 345 -21.23 -11.22 5.60
N ALA A 346 -21.51 -11.13 4.30
CA ALA A 346 -20.51 -11.36 3.25
C ALA A 346 -19.39 -10.32 3.32
N ASP A 347 -19.74 -9.04 3.56
CA ASP A 347 -18.74 -7.96 3.71
C ASP A 347 -17.81 -8.22 4.91
N MET A 348 -18.34 -8.74 6.01
CA MET A 348 -17.52 -9.07 7.18
C MET A 348 -16.58 -10.25 6.92
N ILE A 349 -17.05 -11.28 6.21
CA ILE A 349 -16.19 -12.39 5.78
C ILE A 349 -15.11 -11.89 4.82
N GLU A 350 -15.47 -11.03 3.86
CA GLU A 350 -14.53 -10.43 2.92
C GLU A 350 -13.43 -9.64 3.63
N VAL A 351 -13.77 -8.84 4.65
CA VAL A 351 -12.76 -8.11 5.44
C VAL A 351 -11.86 -9.08 6.22
N LEU A 352 -12.39 -10.17 6.79
CA LEU A 352 -11.57 -11.18 7.48
C LEU A 352 -10.59 -11.87 6.53
N VAL A 353 -11.06 -12.22 5.34
CA VAL A 353 -10.24 -12.79 4.25
C VAL A 353 -9.17 -11.79 3.83
N ARG A 354 -9.53 -10.51 3.71
CA ARG A 354 -8.63 -9.43 3.36
C ARG A 354 -7.44 -9.31 4.30
N HIS A 355 -7.68 -9.35 5.60
CA HIS A 355 -6.62 -9.27 6.60
C HIS A 355 -6.05 -10.64 7.01
N ALA A 356 -6.32 -11.69 6.23
CA ALA A 356 -5.80 -13.05 6.44
C ALA A 356 -5.98 -13.63 7.85
N HIS A 357 -7.17 -13.45 8.41
CA HIS A 357 -7.61 -14.04 9.68
C HIS A 357 -7.96 -15.53 9.56
N THR A 358 -7.05 -16.36 9.04
CA THR A 358 -7.31 -17.78 8.77
C THR A 358 -7.69 -18.58 10.03
N SER A 359 -7.06 -18.28 11.18
CA SER A 359 -7.38 -18.95 12.44
C SER A 359 -8.81 -18.65 12.92
N TYR A 360 -9.28 -17.43 12.70
CA TYR A 360 -10.64 -17.05 13.05
C TYR A 360 -11.65 -17.60 12.04
N LEU A 361 -11.29 -17.65 10.75
CA LEU A 361 -12.09 -18.32 9.74
C LEU A 361 -12.27 -19.82 10.06
N ASP A 362 -11.22 -20.50 10.52
CA ASP A 362 -11.30 -21.88 11.06
C ASP A 362 -12.28 -21.98 12.24
N TYR A 363 -12.15 -21.06 13.19
CA TYR A 363 -13.06 -20.99 14.35
C TYR A 363 -14.53 -20.82 13.92
N LEU A 364 -14.79 -20.00 12.89
CA LEU A 364 -16.14 -19.84 12.33
C LEU A 364 -16.61 -21.09 11.58
N ALA A 365 -15.77 -21.69 10.75
CA ALA A 365 -16.11 -22.89 9.99
C ALA A 365 -16.44 -24.08 10.92
N ARG A 366 -15.77 -24.20 12.08
CA ARG A 366 -16.11 -25.20 13.10
C ARG A 366 -17.48 -24.99 13.74
N ARG A 367 -17.97 -23.75 13.79
CA ARG A 367 -19.28 -23.40 14.36
C ARG A 367 -20.40 -23.47 13.32
N ASP A 368 -20.11 -23.12 12.08
CA ASP A 368 -21.01 -23.19 10.94
C ASP A 368 -20.34 -23.96 9.79
N PRO A 369 -20.55 -25.29 9.70
CA PRO A 369 -19.97 -26.12 8.64
C PRO A 369 -20.36 -25.70 7.22
N PHE A 370 -21.47 -24.96 7.06
CA PHE A 370 -21.96 -24.50 5.75
C PHE A 370 -21.47 -23.08 5.40
N MET A 371 -20.65 -22.46 6.25
CA MET A 371 -20.10 -21.13 6.04
C MET A 371 -19.40 -21.04 4.68
N LEU A 372 -18.56 -22.03 4.36
CA LEU A 372 -17.84 -22.03 3.10
C LEU A 372 -18.80 -22.19 1.91
N ASP A 373 -19.81 -23.06 1.98
CA ASP A 373 -20.81 -23.19 0.92
C ASP A 373 -21.52 -21.86 0.63
N LYS A 374 -21.81 -21.09 1.68
CA LYS A 374 -22.49 -19.80 1.60
C LYS A 374 -21.62 -18.68 1.05
N TYR A 375 -20.32 -18.67 1.36
CA TYR A 375 -19.43 -17.54 1.10
C TYR A 375 -18.24 -17.83 0.17
N GLN A 376 -18.01 -19.09 -0.24
CA GLN A 376 -16.86 -19.47 -1.09
C GLN A 376 -16.73 -18.61 -2.35
N HIS A 377 -17.87 -18.25 -2.95
CA HIS A 377 -17.90 -17.38 -4.11
C HIS A 377 -17.28 -16.01 -3.82
N SER A 378 -17.77 -15.33 -2.78
CA SER A 378 -17.27 -14.01 -2.36
C SER A 378 -15.80 -14.08 -1.89
N ILE A 379 -15.44 -15.14 -1.16
CA ILE A 379 -14.07 -15.35 -0.65
C ILE A 379 -13.08 -15.49 -1.81
N LEU A 380 -13.34 -16.43 -2.73
CA LEU A 380 -12.43 -16.71 -3.84
C LEU A 380 -12.40 -15.55 -4.83
N LEU A 381 -13.56 -14.92 -5.13
CA LEU A 381 -13.60 -13.75 -6.00
C LEU A 381 -12.78 -12.60 -5.44
N TRP A 382 -12.89 -12.30 -4.14
CA TRP A 382 -12.09 -11.25 -3.53
C TRP A 382 -10.58 -11.56 -3.58
N LEU A 383 -10.19 -12.80 -3.20
CA LEU A 383 -8.78 -13.22 -3.17
C LEU A 383 -8.12 -13.14 -4.56
N LEU A 384 -8.88 -13.48 -5.60
CA LEU A 384 -8.35 -13.69 -6.94
C LEU A 384 -8.53 -12.47 -7.86
N ASP A 385 -9.58 -11.68 -7.70
CA ASP A 385 -9.79 -10.48 -8.50
C ASP A 385 -9.32 -9.21 -7.77
N SER A 386 -9.93 -8.92 -6.62
CA SER A 386 -9.75 -7.65 -5.92
C SER A 386 -8.42 -7.55 -5.14
N GLY A 387 -7.91 -8.66 -4.58
CA GLY A 387 -6.69 -8.67 -3.78
C GLY A 387 -5.42 -8.28 -4.56
N TYR A 388 -5.38 -8.60 -5.86
CA TYR A 388 -4.26 -8.23 -6.73
C TYR A 388 -4.44 -6.85 -7.38
N ASN A 389 -5.68 -6.44 -7.61
CA ASN A 389 -6.03 -5.13 -8.17
C ASN A 389 -6.09 -4.00 -7.12
N ASP A 390 -6.07 -4.32 -5.82
CA ASP A 390 -6.05 -3.33 -4.75
C ASP A 390 -4.76 -2.49 -4.81
N ARG A 391 -4.92 -1.29 -5.37
CA ARG A 391 -3.86 -0.29 -5.53
C ARG A 391 -3.23 0.16 -4.22
N THR A 392 -3.83 -0.18 -3.08
CA THR A 392 -3.37 0.25 -1.76
C THR A 392 -2.39 -0.73 -1.10
N GLN A 393 -2.15 -1.94 -1.65
CA GLN A 393 -1.18 -2.94 -1.15
C GLN A 393 -1.13 -3.05 0.39
N ARG A 394 -2.27 -2.93 1.07
CA ARG A 394 -2.30 -2.94 2.54
C ARG A 394 -2.03 -4.33 3.13
N VAL A 395 -2.19 -5.36 2.30
CA VAL A 395 -2.01 -6.75 2.67
C VAL A 395 -1.09 -7.39 1.62
N GLY A 396 0.01 -7.98 2.06
CA GLY A 396 1.01 -8.56 1.17
C GLY A 396 0.51 -9.83 0.47
N THR A 397 1.10 -10.17 -0.67
CA THR A 397 0.75 -11.39 -1.45
C THR A 397 0.83 -12.69 -0.64
N PHE A 398 1.67 -12.73 0.40
CA PHE A 398 1.76 -13.85 1.33
C PHE A 398 0.43 -14.14 2.05
N SER A 399 -0.28 -13.09 2.46
CA SER A 399 -1.58 -13.19 3.13
C SER A 399 -2.67 -13.72 2.21
N ILE A 400 -2.65 -13.31 0.92
CA ILE A 400 -3.56 -13.85 -0.11
C ILE A 400 -3.32 -15.34 -0.30
N LEU A 401 -2.07 -15.76 -0.48
CA LEU A 401 -1.71 -17.18 -0.64
C LEU A 401 -2.14 -18.02 0.56
N LYS A 402 -1.89 -17.52 1.79
CA LYS A 402 -2.26 -18.20 3.02
C LYS A 402 -3.77 -18.42 3.12
N THR A 403 -4.58 -17.39 2.86
CA THR A 403 -6.04 -17.48 2.94
C THR A 403 -6.65 -18.27 1.78
N LEU A 404 -6.07 -18.16 0.58
CA LEU A 404 -6.49 -18.96 -0.57
C LEU A 404 -6.25 -20.45 -0.31
N LYS A 405 -5.05 -20.80 0.16
CA LYS A 405 -4.74 -22.18 0.54
C LYS A 405 -5.72 -22.69 1.60
N TRP A 406 -5.98 -21.88 2.64
CA TRP A 406 -6.98 -22.20 3.66
C TRP A 406 -8.37 -22.50 3.05
N ALA A 407 -8.87 -21.66 2.14
CA ALA A 407 -10.19 -21.86 1.54
C ALA A 407 -10.23 -23.15 0.71
N LEU A 408 -9.19 -23.41 -0.08
CA LEU A 408 -9.06 -24.61 -0.92
C LEU A 408 -8.93 -25.90 -0.08
N ASP A 409 -8.14 -25.86 1.00
CA ASP A 409 -8.00 -26.98 1.97
C ASP A 409 -9.35 -27.36 2.62
N HIS A 410 -10.27 -26.39 2.73
CA HIS A 410 -11.61 -26.61 3.27
C HIS A 410 -12.67 -26.92 2.20
N GLY A 411 -12.26 -27.13 0.94
CA GLY A 411 -13.14 -27.61 -0.14
C GLY A 411 -13.72 -26.52 -1.04
N ALA A 412 -13.23 -25.28 -0.97
CA ALA A 412 -13.64 -24.24 -1.91
C ALA A 412 -13.28 -24.66 -3.35
N ASN A 413 -14.24 -24.53 -4.28
CA ASN A 413 -14.02 -24.97 -5.66
C ASN A 413 -13.49 -23.83 -6.55
N PRO A 414 -12.24 -23.91 -7.06
CA PRO A 414 -11.69 -22.87 -7.93
C PRO A 414 -12.45 -22.72 -9.26
N ASN A 415 -13.17 -23.76 -9.68
CA ASN A 415 -13.96 -23.79 -10.91
C ASN A 415 -15.43 -23.41 -10.71
N GLN A 416 -15.80 -22.91 -9.53
CA GLN A 416 -17.17 -22.46 -9.27
C GLN A 416 -17.58 -21.38 -10.27
N ALA A 417 -18.75 -21.53 -10.89
CA ALA A 417 -19.31 -20.53 -11.78
C ALA A 417 -19.82 -19.32 -10.99
N THR A 418 -19.57 -18.11 -11.50
CA THR A 418 -20.31 -16.91 -11.10
C THR A 418 -21.77 -17.07 -11.52
N ALA A 419 -22.71 -16.34 -10.90
CA ALA A 419 -24.15 -16.51 -11.12
C ALA A 419 -24.55 -16.34 -12.61
N GLY A 420 -24.56 -17.45 -13.36
CA GLY A 420 -24.83 -17.48 -14.80
C GLY A 420 -23.68 -17.08 -15.72
N GLY A 421 -22.43 -16.93 -15.21
CA GLY A 421 -21.29 -16.37 -15.96
C GLY A 421 -19.97 -17.16 -15.86
N PRO A 422 -18.79 -16.50 -16.00
CA PRO A 422 -17.47 -17.15 -15.99
C PRO A 422 -17.17 -17.90 -14.68
N THR A 423 -16.24 -18.87 -14.73
CA THR A 423 -15.70 -19.45 -13.49
C THR A 423 -14.87 -18.42 -12.72
N ILE A 424 -14.77 -18.57 -11.40
CA ILE A 424 -13.92 -17.69 -10.57
C ILE A 424 -12.47 -17.73 -11.05
N PHE A 425 -11.96 -18.90 -11.44
CA PHE A 425 -10.65 -19.03 -12.06
C PHE A 425 -10.54 -18.24 -13.38
N SER A 426 -11.58 -18.23 -14.22
CA SER A 426 -11.61 -17.39 -15.42
C SER A 426 -11.55 -15.90 -15.10
N VAL A 427 -12.25 -15.45 -14.05
CA VAL A 427 -12.20 -14.04 -13.62
C VAL A 427 -10.77 -13.68 -13.19
N HIS A 428 -10.12 -14.53 -12.39
CA HIS A 428 -8.73 -14.33 -11.97
C HIS A 428 -7.77 -14.14 -13.14
N LEU A 429 -7.87 -15.01 -14.14
CA LEU A 429 -7.03 -14.94 -15.33
C LEU A 429 -7.23 -13.58 -16.01
N THR A 430 -8.48 -13.17 -16.26
CA THR A 430 -8.79 -11.85 -16.83
C THR A 430 -8.21 -10.70 -16.00
N SER A 431 -8.25 -10.77 -14.67
CA SER A 431 -7.66 -9.74 -13.81
C SER A 431 -6.14 -9.66 -13.96
N ILE A 432 -5.45 -10.80 -14.13
CA ILE A 432 -4.02 -10.83 -14.49
C ILE A 432 -3.79 -10.18 -15.86
N ALA A 433 -4.67 -10.38 -16.86
CA ALA A 433 -4.58 -9.65 -18.16
C ALA A 433 -4.49 -8.17 -17.97
N ILE A 434 -5.48 -7.66 -17.26
CA ILE A 434 -5.73 -6.24 -17.15
C ILE A 434 -4.59 -5.63 -16.36
N ALA A 435 -4.13 -6.31 -15.31
CA ALA A 435 -2.97 -5.90 -14.54
C ALA A 435 -1.68 -5.88 -15.37
N GLU A 436 -1.40 -6.89 -16.21
CA GLU A 436 -0.24 -6.90 -17.11
C GLU A 436 -0.33 -5.76 -18.13
N LEU A 437 -1.45 -5.63 -18.85
CA LEU A 437 -1.70 -4.56 -19.82
C LEU A 437 -1.59 -3.15 -19.19
N GLN A 438 -2.01 -2.98 -17.94
CA GLN A 438 -1.90 -1.71 -17.20
C GLN A 438 -0.49 -1.48 -16.61
N ASN A 439 0.22 -2.52 -16.18
CA ASN A 439 1.54 -2.44 -15.53
C ASN A 439 2.70 -2.19 -16.51
N GLU A 440 2.54 -2.40 -17.82
CA GLU A 440 3.60 -2.10 -18.79
C GLU A 440 3.98 -0.60 -18.87
N CYS A 441 3.20 0.29 -18.24
CA CYS A 441 3.53 1.71 -18.08
C CYS A 441 4.59 2.00 -17.00
N LEU A 442 4.92 1.07 -16.09
CA LEU A 442 5.69 1.36 -14.88
C LEU A 442 6.72 0.26 -14.59
N SER A 443 7.97 0.48 -14.99
CA SER A 443 9.09 -0.42 -14.64
C SER A 443 9.13 -0.76 -13.14
N ARG A 444 9.19 -2.05 -12.75
CA ARG A 444 10.09 -2.68 -11.74
C ARG A 444 9.46 -3.87 -10.96
N SER A 445 10.37 -4.76 -10.52
CA SER A 445 10.27 -5.95 -9.63
C SER A 445 9.62 -7.24 -10.21
N SER A 446 10.30 -8.38 -10.03
CA SER A 446 9.81 -9.74 -10.33
C SER A 446 8.82 -10.28 -9.30
N GLU A 447 8.65 -9.58 -8.19
CA GLU A 447 7.94 -10.04 -7.00
C GLU A 447 6.41 -10.19 -7.18
N PRO A 448 5.69 -9.25 -7.86
CA PRO A 448 4.26 -9.41 -8.13
C PRO A 448 3.95 -10.61 -9.04
N ILE A 449 4.83 -10.86 -10.02
CA ILE A 449 4.70 -11.93 -11.02
C ILE A 449 4.93 -13.29 -10.37
N GLU A 450 5.97 -13.40 -9.54
CA GLU A 450 6.21 -14.60 -8.75
C GLU A 450 5.03 -14.88 -7.79
N GLY A 451 4.42 -13.83 -7.26
CA GLY A 451 3.18 -13.89 -6.51
C GLY A 451 2.00 -14.49 -7.29
N TRP A 452 1.77 -14.05 -8.53
CA TRP A 452 0.75 -14.62 -9.41
C TRP A 452 1.03 -16.07 -9.77
N LYS A 453 2.27 -16.38 -10.12
CA LYS A 453 2.69 -17.75 -10.45
C LYS A 453 2.39 -18.71 -9.31
N ARG A 454 2.67 -18.32 -8.06
CA ARG A 454 2.36 -19.12 -6.88
C ARG A 454 0.86 -19.36 -6.71
N VAL A 455 0.02 -18.36 -6.94
CA VAL A 455 -1.44 -18.52 -6.89
C VAL A 455 -1.94 -19.42 -8.02
N LEU A 456 -1.45 -19.24 -9.24
CA LEU A 456 -1.81 -20.09 -10.38
C LEU A 456 -1.45 -21.56 -10.13
N LEU A 457 -0.23 -21.83 -9.67
CA LEU A 457 0.21 -23.19 -9.34
C LEU A 457 -0.63 -23.78 -8.20
N LEU A 458 -0.92 -23.00 -7.16
CA LEU A 458 -1.80 -23.44 -6.07
C LEU A 458 -3.20 -23.78 -6.57
N LEU A 459 -3.79 -22.97 -7.46
CA LEU A 459 -5.12 -23.26 -8.03
C LEU A 459 -5.10 -24.56 -8.85
N PHE A 460 -4.03 -24.81 -9.60
CA PHE A 460 -3.86 -26.05 -10.35
C PHE A 460 -3.71 -27.28 -9.44
N ASP A 461 -2.96 -27.16 -8.34
CA ASP A 461 -2.81 -28.24 -7.35
C ASP A 461 -4.17 -28.68 -6.76
N TYR A 462 -5.16 -27.77 -6.74
CA TYR A 462 -6.53 -28.02 -6.27
C TYR A 462 -7.54 -28.17 -7.43
N GLY A 463 -7.06 -28.47 -8.64
CA GLY A 463 -7.90 -28.92 -9.76
C GLY A 463 -8.55 -27.81 -10.59
N ALA A 464 -8.00 -26.60 -10.61
CA ALA A 464 -8.46 -25.55 -11.53
C ALA A 464 -8.38 -26.00 -13.00
N ASP A 465 -9.49 -25.91 -13.73
CA ASP A 465 -9.59 -26.32 -15.14
C ASP A 465 -9.43 -25.11 -16.07
N ILE A 466 -8.24 -25.01 -16.65
CA ILE A 466 -7.88 -23.97 -17.62
C ILE A 466 -8.77 -23.98 -18.86
N ASN A 467 -9.22 -25.16 -19.32
CA ASN A 467 -10.06 -25.27 -20.51
C ASN A 467 -11.49 -24.84 -20.22
N GLN A 468 -12.02 -25.15 -19.03
CA GLN A 468 -13.32 -24.64 -18.59
C GLN A 468 -13.29 -23.12 -18.43
N ALA A 469 -12.23 -22.58 -17.81
CA ALA A 469 -12.05 -21.14 -17.69
C ALA A 469 -12.05 -20.47 -19.07
N LEU A 470 -11.27 -21.00 -20.02
CA LEU A 470 -11.24 -20.51 -21.39
C LEU A 470 -12.60 -20.53 -22.09
N ARG A 471 -13.39 -21.59 -21.91
CA ARG A 471 -14.73 -21.73 -22.53
C ARG A 471 -15.77 -20.75 -21.98
N THR A 472 -15.55 -20.19 -20.79
CA THR A 472 -16.51 -19.36 -20.04
C THR A 472 -16.08 -17.90 -19.92
N CYS A 473 -14.89 -17.53 -20.40
CA CYS A 473 -14.43 -16.14 -20.48
C CYS A 473 -15.30 -15.32 -21.45
N GLU A 474 -16.02 -14.31 -20.94
CA GLU A 474 -17.07 -13.56 -21.67
C GLU A 474 -16.59 -12.32 -22.44
N ASP A 475 -15.45 -11.72 -22.06
CA ASP A 475 -14.96 -10.46 -22.63
C ASP A 475 -13.80 -10.64 -23.65
N TYR A 476 -13.64 -9.63 -24.52
CA TYR A 476 -12.45 -9.45 -25.37
C TYR A 476 -11.21 -9.23 -24.48
N GLY A 477 -10.60 -10.31 -24.00
CA GLY A 477 -9.53 -10.14 -23.03
C GLY A 477 -8.96 -11.42 -22.48
N TRP A 478 -8.69 -12.41 -23.34
CA TRP A 478 -7.72 -13.42 -22.92
C TRP A 478 -6.38 -12.69 -22.66
N PRO A 479 -5.83 -12.76 -21.44
CA PRO A 479 -4.67 -11.98 -20.99
C PRO A 479 -3.41 -12.04 -21.81
N PHE A 480 -3.35 -13.04 -22.66
CA PHE A 480 -2.19 -13.44 -23.41
C PHE A 480 -2.64 -13.67 -24.85
N THR A 481 -3.43 -12.74 -25.42
CA THR A 481 -3.69 -12.69 -26.87
C THR A 481 -3.02 -11.43 -27.45
N PRO A 482 -2.67 -11.43 -28.75
CA PRO A 482 -1.84 -10.39 -29.35
C PRO A 482 -2.48 -9.01 -29.56
N ASN A 483 -3.66 -8.71 -28.98
CA ASN A 483 -4.20 -7.35 -28.89
C ASN A 483 -3.39 -6.50 -27.88
N VAL A 484 -2.09 -6.44 -28.12
CA VAL A 484 -1.13 -5.55 -27.49
C VAL A 484 -1.46 -4.16 -28.04
N PRO A 485 -1.91 -3.21 -27.20
CA PRO A 485 -2.16 -1.85 -27.66
C PRO A 485 -0.91 -1.26 -28.33
N GLU A 486 -1.05 -0.51 -29.43
CA GLU A 486 0.06 0.09 -30.21
C GLU A 486 1.13 0.81 -29.36
N PHE A 487 0.79 1.24 -28.15
CA PHE A 487 1.71 1.90 -27.22
C PHE A 487 2.75 0.99 -26.54
N ALA A 488 2.63 -0.34 -26.62
CA ALA A 488 3.52 -1.31 -25.96
C ALA A 488 4.75 -1.75 -26.80
N CYS A 489 4.90 -1.24 -28.03
CA CYS A 489 5.94 -1.66 -28.97
C CYS A 489 7.40 -1.49 -28.51
N ARG A 490 7.71 -0.68 -27.47
CA ARG A 490 9.11 -0.41 -27.10
C ARG A 490 9.79 -1.44 -26.18
N ARG A 491 9.08 -2.50 -25.72
CA ARG A 491 9.59 -3.46 -24.70
C ARG A 491 9.26 -4.94 -24.96
N ILE A 492 9.05 -5.31 -26.23
CA ILE A 492 8.56 -6.61 -26.71
C ILE A 492 9.28 -7.83 -26.07
N LYS A 493 10.60 -7.80 -25.89
CA LYS A 493 11.41 -8.97 -25.46
C LYS A 493 11.25 -9.40 -23.98
N ALA A 494 10.81 -8.53 -23.08
CA ALA A 494 10.64 -8.90 -21.66
C ALA A 494 9.25 -9.51 -21.41
N TYR A 495 8.23 -8.93 -22.04
CA TYR A 495 6.88 -9.47 -22.08
C TYR A 495 6.84 -10.82 -22.80
N SER A 496 7.65 -10.97 -23.86
CA SER A 496 7.75 -12.19 -24.66
C SER A 496 8.10 -13.44 -23.85
N ASN A 497 9.18 -13.37 -23.06
CA ASN A 497 9.65 -14.52 -22.28
C ASN A 497 8.66 -14.93 -21.20
N ARG A 498 7.95 -13.96 -20.62
CA ARG A 498 6.92 -14.20 -19.60
C ARG A 498 5.71 -14.90 -20.19
N LEU A 499 5.26 -14.47 -21.36
CA LEU A 499 4.17 -15.14 -22.08
C LEU A 499 4.49 -16.61 -22.37
N VAL A 500 5.69 -16.89 -22.88
CA VAL A 500 6.13 -18.26 -23.16
C VAL A 500 6.15 -19.11 -21.88
N GLU A 501 6.64 -18.55 -20.76
CA GLU A 501 6.64 -19.23 -19.46
C GLU A 501 5.23 -19.54 -18.95
N ILE A 502 4.30 -18.59 -19.03
CA ILE A 502 2.91 -18.77 -18.60
C ILE A 502 2.23 -19.87 -19.42
N TYR A 503 2.40 -19.86 -20.74
CA TYR A 503 1.84 -20.89 -21.60
C TYR A 503 2.45 -22.27 -21.34
N ARG A 504 3.75 -22.35 -21.02
CA ARG A 504 4.37 -23.61 -20.58
C ARG A 504 3.66 -24.16 -19.34
N ILE A 505 3.42 -23.31 -18.33
CA ILE A 505 2.68 -23.70 -17.12
C ILE A 505 1.28 -24.20 -17.50
N PHE A 506 0.54 -23.49 -18.36
CA PHE A 506 -0.80 -23.92 -18.76
C PHE A 506 -0.81 -25.26 -19.49
N PHE A 507 0.15 -25.49 -20.40
CA PHE A 507 0.28 -26.78 -21.08
C PHE A 507 0.69 -27.91 -20.15
N ASP A 508 1.53 -27.64 -19.15
CA ASP A 508 1.90 -28.61 -18.12
C ASP A 508 0.69 -29.00 -17.24
N HIS A 509 -0.33 -28.14 -17.16
CA HIS A 509 -1.58 -28.37 -16.44
C HIS A 509 -2.78 -28.64 -17.37
N GLY A 510 -2.53 -29.14 -18.58
CA GLY A 510 -3.57 -29.73 -19.43
C GLY A 510 -4.33 -28.77 -20.34
N LEU A 511 -3.79 -27.58 -20.64
CA LEU A 511 -4.34 -26.71 -21.69
C LEU A 511 -4.45 -27.45 -23.03
N ASP A 512 -5.66 -27.49 -23.61
CA ASP A 512 -5.88 -27.91 -24.98
C ASP A 512 -5.61 -26.72 -25.92
N PRO A 513 -4.57 -26.77 -26.77
CA PRO A 513 -4.27 -25.69 -27.70
C PRO A 513 -5.40 -25.45 -28.72
N ASN A 514 -6.31 -26.41 -28.89
CA ASN A 514 -7.43 -26.35 -29.83
C ASN A 514 -8.76 -25.98 -29.18
N VAL A 515 -8.76 -25.58 -27.90
CA VAL A 515 -9.96 -25.11 -27.21
C VAL A 515 -10.50 -23.84 -27.88
N ILE A 516 -11.83 -23.72 -27.94
CA ILE A 516 -12.52 -22.54 -28.46
C ILE A 516 -12.88 -21.64 -27.26
N PRO A 517 -12.30 -20.44 -27.15
CA PRO A 517 -12.61 -19.51 -26.07
C PRO A 517 -14.08 -19.05 -26.10
N GLY A 518 -14.62 -18.70 -24.93
CA GLY A 518 -16.01 -18.25 -24.76
C GLY A 518 -16.37 -17.04 -25.64
N HIS A 519 -15.58 -15.97 -25.56
CA HIS A 519 -15.76 -14.73 -26.33
C HIS A 519 -15.72 -14.93 -27.86
N CYS A 520 -15.09 -16.01 -28.36
CA CYS A 520 -15.07 -16.31 -29.79
C CYS A 520 -16.38 -16.95 -30.30
N LYS A 521 -17.26 -17.44 -29.40
CA LYS A 521 -18.52 -18.11 -29.79
C LYS A 521 -19.56 -17.16 -30.37
N THR A 522 -19.48 -15.88 -30.06
CA THR A 522 -20.40 -14.83 -30.54
C THR A 522 -19.92 -14.16 -31.83
N SER A 523 -18.69 -14.43 -32.26
CA SER A 523 -18.12 -13.97 -33.53
C SER A 523 -18.71 -14.74 -34.71
N LYS A 524 -18.86 -14.07 -35.87
CA LYS A 524 -19.20 -14.74 -37.15
C LYS A 524 -18.14 -15.76 -37.59
N VAL A 525 -16.92 -15.65 -37.05
CA VAL A 525 -15.80 -16.56 -37.29
C VAL A 525 -15.33 -17.10 -35.94
N VAL A 526 -15.49 -18.41 -35.76
CA VAL A 526 -15.06 -19.11 -34.55
C VAL A 526 -13.60 -19.49 -34.70
N HIS A 527 -12.73 -18.91 -33.86
CA HIS A 527 -11.31 -19.25 -33.80
C HIS A 527 -11.02 -20.07 -32.54
N THR A 528 -10.19 -21.10 -32.68
CA THR A 528 -9.51 -21.75 -31.54
C THR A 528 -8.49 -20.81 -30.91
N LEU A 529 -8.07 -21.10 -29.67
CA LEU A 529 -7.11 -20.27 -28.93
C LEU A 529 -5.85 -19.94 -29.75
N TRP A 530 -5.33 -20.93 -30.47
CA TRP A 530 -4.12 -20.78 -31.27
C TRP A 530 -4.35 -20.07 -32.61
N GLU A 531 -5.56 -20.12 -33.18
CA GLU A 531 -5.93 -19.33 -34.37
C GLU A 531 -5.96 -17.84 -34.08
N SER A 532 -6.45 -17.45 -32.89
CA SER A 532 -6.45 -16.04 -32.46
C SER A 532 -5.05 -15.43 -32.41
N TRP A 533 -4.02 -16.25 -32.11
CA TRP A 533 -2.62 -15.83 -32.12
C TRP A 533 -2.06 -15.58 -33.53
N LEU A 534 -2.63 -16.24 -34.53
CA LEU A 534 -2.24 -16.11 -35.94
C LEU A 534 -2.96 -14.97 -36.65
N SER A 535 -4.17 -14.58 -36.21
CA SER A 535 -5.02 -13.62 -36.92
C SER A 535 -4.64 -12.14 -36.74
N ASP A 536 -3.85 -11.79 -35.72
CA ASP A 536 -3.46 -10.39 -35.48
C ASP A 536 -2.24 -9.98 -36.33
N PRO A 537 -2.25 -8.79 -36.97
CA PRO A 537 -1.14 -8.30 -37.79
C PRO A 537 0.15 -8.15 -36.98
N ILE A 538 1.29 -8.42 -37.61
CA ILE A 538 2.57 -8.69 -36.94
C ILE A 538 3.59 -7.66 -37.38
N THR A 539 4.24 -6.99 -36.42
CA THR A 539 5.39 -6.13 -36.70
C THR A 539 6.67 -6.96 -36.82
N ALA A 540 7.69 -6.46 -37.52
CA ALA A 540 8.98 -7.16 -37.65
C ALA A 540 9.65 -7.47 -36.29
N GLU A 541 9.33 -6.71 -35.24
CA GLU A 541 9.84 -6.91 -33.88
C GLU A 541 9.13 -8.06 -33.12
N ASP A 542 7.90 -8.43 -33.51
CA ASP A 542 7.09 -9.49 -32.89
C ASP A 542 7.38 -10.90 -33.44
N PHE A 543 8.12 -10.98 -34.56
CA PHE A 543 8.28 -12.21 -35.35
C PHE A 543 8.90 -13.36 -34.56
N TYR A 544 10.00 -13.11 -33.83
CA TYR A 544 10.70 -14.14 -33.07
C TYR A 544 9.86 -14.65 -31.88
N LEU A 545 9.17 -13.77 -31.17
CA LEU A 545 8.30 -14.12 -30.05
C LEU A 545 7.13 -15.00 -30.49
N ARG A 546 6.39 -14.54 -31.51
CA ARG A 546 5.24 -15.30 -32.02
C ARG A 546 5.71 -16.64 -32.58
N GLY A 547 6.90 -16.68 -33.19
CA GLY A 547 7.58 -17.92 -33.54
C GLY A 547 7.68 -18.89 -32.37
N GLU A 548 8.31 -18.50 -31.25
CA GLU A 548 8.45 -19.38 -30.08
C GLU A 548 7.11 -19.88 -29.51
N LEU A 549 6.10 -19.01 -29.41
CA LEU A 549 4.77 -19.41 -28.95
C LEU A 549 4.11 -20.38 -29.93
N ILE A 550 4.12 -20.09 -31.23
CA ILE A 550 3.57 -21.00 -32.25
C ILE A 550 4.26 -22.35 -32.17
N MET A 551 5.59 -22.37 -32.01
CA MET A 551 6.34 -23.60 -31.84
C MET A 551 5.89 -24.35 -30.58
N LEU A 552 5.74 -23.67 -29.45
CA LEU A 552 5.24 -24.26 -28.21
C LEU A 552 3.84 -24.89 -28.40
N PHE A 553 2.93 -24.21 -29.08
CA PHE A 553 1.60 -24.71 -29.40
C PHE A 553 1.64 -25.95 -30.30
N LEU A 554 2.45 -25.94 -31.36
CA LEU A 554 2.64 -27.08 -32.25
C LEU A 554 3.22 -28.29 -31.49
N ILE A 555 4.24 -28.07 -30.66
CA ILE A 555 4.83 -29.11 -29.79
C ILE A 555 3.77 -29.71 -28.87
N ARG A 556 2.85 -28.90 -28.35
CA ARG A 556 1.79 -29.31 -27.42
C ARG A 556 0.52 -29.81 -28.10
N GLY A 557 0.54 -29.99 -29.43
CA GLY A 557 -0.52 -30.68 -30.16
C GLY A 557 -1.60 -29.77 -30.77
N ALA A 558 -1.31 -28.48 -30.97
CA ALA A 558 -2.14 -27.61 -31.81
C ALA A 558 -2.35 -28.24 -33.19
N ASP A 559 -3.54 -28.08 -33.76
CA ASP A 559 -3.89 -28.66 -35.06
C ASP A 559 -3.76 -27.64 -36.18
N PRO A 560 -2.68 -27.68 -36.99
CA PRO A 560 -2.45 -26.75 -38.09
C PRO A 560 -3.62 -26.65 -39.06
N ARG A 561 -4.36 -27.76 -39.23
CA ARG A 561 -5.48 -27.87 -40.17
C ARG A 561 -6.63 -26.94 -39.80
N LYS A 562 -6.77 -26.62 -38.50
CA LYS A 562 -7.80 -25.69 -38.03
C LYS A 562 -7.51 -24.25 -38.42
N ALA A 563 -6.24 -23.83 -38.52
CA ALA A 563 -5.87 -22.46 -38.89
C ALA A 563 -5.54 -22.25 -40.37
N VAL A 564 -5.86 -23.19 -41.26
CA VAL A 564 -5.48 -23.14 -42.68
C VAL A 564 -5.98 -21.87 -43.37
N SER A 565 -7.15 -21.35 -42.99
CA SER A 565 -7.69 -20.09 -43.54
C SER A 565 -6.89 -18.85 -43.11
N VAL A 566 -6.48 -18.79 -41.84
CA VAL A 566 -5.66 -17.70 -41.30
C VAL A 566 -4.25 -17.76 -41.88
N ILE A 567 -3.66 -18.95 -41.93
CA ILE A 567 -2.34 -19.22 -42.51
C ILE A 567 -2.33 -18.90 -44.02
N GLY A 568 -3.40 -19.25 -44.75
CA GLY A 568 -3.55 -18.91 -46.17
C GLY A 568 -3.47 -17.40 -46.41
N ASN A 569 -4.20 -16.61 -45.61
CA ASN A 569 -4.17 -15.15 -45.69
C ASN A 569 -2.80 -14.54 -45.32
N ILE A 570 -2.08 -15.09 -44.33
CA ILE A 570 -0.71 -14.65 -43.97
C ILE A 570 0.27 -14.93 -45.12
N ILE A 571 0.16 -16.12 -45.73
CA ILE A 571 1.03 -16.56 -46.83
C ILE A 571 0.77 -15.75 -48.11
N GLU A 572 -0.50 -15.43 -48.40
CA GLU A 572 -0.88 -14.63 -49.57
C GLU A 572 -0.46 -13.16 -49.46
N ASN A 573 -0.41 -12.59 -48.24
CA ASN A 573 0.01 -11.21 -47.99
C ASN A 573 1.54 -10.94 -48.08
N LYS A 574 2.34 -11.90 -48.57
CA LYS A 574 3.79 -11.74 -48.84
C LYS A 574 4.65 -11.29 -47.65
N ASP A 575 4.34 -11.71 -46.43
CA ASP A 575 5.31 -11.62 -45.32
C ASP A 575 6.43 -12.65 -45.54
N THR A 576 7.49 -12.23 -46.25
CA THR A 576 8.60 -13.10 -46.70
C THR A 576 9.34 -13.82 -45.56
N MET A 577 9.34 -13.26 -44.35
CA MET A 577 9.90 -13.92 -43.15
C MET A 577 9.04 -15.10 -42.67
N TRP A 578 7.71 -14.98 -42.69
CA TRP A 578 6.77 -16.03 -42.28
C TRP A 578 6.87 -17.27 -43.16
N ALA A 579 6.84 -17.04 -44.47
CA ALA A 579 6.86 -18.11 -45.47
C ALA A 579 8.19 -18.90 -45.47
N SER A 580 9.30 -18.28 -45.07
CA SER A 580 10.63 -18.92 -45.07
C SER A 580 10.98 -19.63 -43.76
N THR A 581 10.43 -19.19 -42.62
CA THR A 581 10.84 -19.68 -41.28
C THR A 581 9.84 -20.64 -40.64
N LEU A 582 8.54 -20.33 -40.71
CA LEU A 582 7.50 -21.11 -40.01
C LEU A 582 6.81 -22.13 -40.92
N ARG A 583 6.77 -21.90 -42.23
CA ARG A 583 6.14 -22.82 -43.18
C ARG A 583 6.71 -24.25 -43.13
N PRO A 584 8.03 -24.47 -43.03
CA PRO A 584 8.57 -25.81 -42.87
C PRO A 584 8.11 -26.49 -41.56
N ALA A 585 7.96 -25.72 -40.47
CA ALA A 585 7.46 -26.23 -39.20
C ALA A 585 5.97 -26.61 -39.27
N PHE A 586 5.16 -25.84 -39.98
CA PHE A 586 3.74 -26.15 -40.24
C PHE A 586 3.56 -27.38 -41.11
N ASP A 587 4.27 -27.45 -42.25
CA ASP A 587 4.22 -28.59 -43.16
C ASP A 587 4.66 -29.88 -42.45
N LEU A 588 5.70 -29.79 -41.63
CA LEU A 588 6.17 -30.90 -40.80
C LEU A 588 5.17 -31.26 -39.69
N ALA A 589 4.55 -30.29 -39.01
CA ALA A 589 3.54 -30.57 -37.99
C ALA A 589 2.31 -31.28 -38.58
N ILE A 590 1.90 -30.93 -39.81
CA ILE A 590 0.84 -31.60 -40.56
C ILE A 590 1.23 -33.06 -40.87
N GLN A 591 2.48 -33.31 -41.26
CA GLN A 591 2.99 -34.67 -41.52
C GLN A 591 3.09 -35.49 -40.23
N ILE A 592 3.57 -34.89 -39.14
CA ILE A 592 3.77 -35.55 -37.84
C ILE A 592 2.44 -35.89 -37.15
N GLN A 593 1.37 -35.13 -37.37
CA GLN A 593 0.03 -35.46 -36.87
C GLN A 593 -0.52 -36.81 -37.37
N GLN A 594 0.07 -37.38 -38.42
CA GLN A 594 -0.27 -38.72 -38.92
C GLN A 594 0.41 -39.86 -38.12
N GLN A 595 1.28 -39.54 -37.14
CA GLN A 595 1.95 -40.51 -36.28
C GLN A 595 1.17 -40.84 -35.00
N GLN A 596 1.32 -42.08 -34.50
CA GLN A 596 0.44 -42.67 -33.48
C GLN A 596 0.64 -42.19 -32.02
N SER A 597 1.79 -41.61 -31.62
CA SER A 597 2.03 -41.22 -30.21
C SER A 597 2.55 -39.80 -30.02
N LEU A 598 2.08 -39.11 -28.97
CA LEU A 598 2.45 -37.72 -28.64
C LEU A 598 3.97 -37.56 -28.42
N THR A 599 4.62 -38.54 -27.79
CA THR A 599 6.07 -38.53 -27.49
C THR A 599 6.93 -38.62 -28.76
N SER A 600 6.49 -39.40 -29.75
CA SER A 600 7.13 -39.47 -31.08
C SER A 600 6.99 -38.14 -31.83
N ARG A 601 5.80 -37.52 -31.71
CA ARG A 601 5.51 -36.23 -32.32
C ARG A 601 6.40 -35.11 -31.77
N VAL A 602 6.54 -35.05 -30.44
CA VAL A 602 7.38 -34.03 -29.75
C VAL A 602 8.85 -34.17 -30.12
N SER A 603 9.42 -35.38 -30.02
CA SER A 603 10.85 -35.61 -30.29
C SER A 603 11.24 -35.31 -31.75
N THR A 604 10.40 -35.73 -32.70
CA THR A 604 10.63 -35.50 -34.14
C THR A 604 10.52 -34.01 -34.50
N LEU A 605 9.50 -33.32 -33.95
CA LEU A 605 9.32 -31.90 -34.20
C LEU A 605 10.50 -31.10 -33.60
N VAL A 606 10.87 -31.33 -32.33
CA VAL A 606 11.99 -30.64 -31.66
C VAL A 606 13.33 -30.83 -32.39
N ALA A 607 13.63 -32.05 -32.85
CA ALA A 607 14.86 -32.35 -33.59
C ALA A 607 14.92 -31.62 -34.94
N ALA A 608 13.80 -31.53 -35.65
CA ALA A 608 13.73 -30.82 -36.92
C ALA A 608 13.83 -29.30 -36.74
N ILE A 609 13.23 -28.76 -35.68
CA ILE A 609 13.24 -27.32 -35.38
C ILE A 609 14.63 -26.84 -34.96
N SER A 610 15.40 -27.68 -34.26
CA SER A 610 16.76 -27.35 -33.82
C SER A 610 17.72 -27.07 -34.98
N GLY A 611 17.38 -27.48 -36.21
CA GLY A 611 18.11 -27.15 -37.43
C GLY A 611 17.76 -25.77 -38.04
N TYR A 612 16.63 -25.18 -37.68
CA TYR A 612 16.25 -23.82 -38.05
C TYR A 612 16.73 -22.89 -36.94
N LYS A 613 17.66 -21.97 -37.22
CA LYS A 613 18.24 -21.03 -36.23
C LYS A 613 17.19 -20.05 -35.68
N LEU A 614 16.32 -20.53 -34.81
CA LEU A 614 15.33 -19.78 -34.04
C LEU A 614 15.77 -19.60 -32.58
N TRP A 615 16.99 -20.00 -32.23
CA TRP A 615 17.61 -19.89 -30.90
C TRP A 615 18.83 -18.98 -30.93
#